data_AF-A0A7G2K0H9-F1
#
_entry.id   AF-A0A7G2K0H9-F1
#
_cell.length_a   1.000
_cell.length_b   1.000
_cell.length_c   1.000
_cell.angle_alpha   90.00
_cell.angle_beta   90.00
_cell.angle_gamma   90.00
#
_symmetry.space_group_name_H-M   'P 1'
#
loop_
_entity.id
_entity.type
_entity.pdbx_description
1 polymer ?
#
loop_
_entity_poly.entity_id
_entity_poly.type
_entity_poly.pdbx_seq_one_letter_code
_entity_poly.pdbx_strand_id
1 'polypeptide(L)'
;MMSAMSSEATVIRSYIEWMIQVPWHQRSKVKKDIVKAQQVLDTDHYGLDRVKERILEYLAVQARLNKVKGPILCLVGPPGVGKTSLGQSIANATGRKYVRMALGGVRDEAEIRGHRKTYIGALPGKLI
;
A
#
# COMPACT_ATOMS: atom_id res chain seq x y z
N MET A 1 -40.97 4.60 -0.60
CA MET A 1 -40.11 4.67 -1.80
C MET A 1 -39.30 5.95 -1.73
N MET A 2 -37.99 5.90 -1.47
CA MET A 2 -37.15 7.10 -1.60
C MET A 2 -37.09 7.47 -3.09
N SER A 3 -37.34 8.73 -3.43
CA SER A 3 -37.27 9.19 -4.81
C SER A 3 -35.82 9.05 -5.32
N ALA A 4 -35.67 8.59 -6.55
CA ALA A 4 -34.36 8.36 -7.18
C ALA A 4 -33.52 9.64 -7.39
N MET A 5 -34.08 10.83 -7.07
CA MET A 5 -33.41 12.13 -7.19
C MET A 5 -33.08 12.77 -5.81
N SER A 6 -33.18 12.03 -4.70
CA SER A 6 -32.73 12.54 -3.40
C SER A 6 -31.19 12.52 -3.30
N SER A 7 -30.61 13.64 -2.86
CA SER A 7 -29.16 13.79 -2.60
C SER A 7 -28.66 12.77 -1.56
N GLU A 8 -29.50 12.40 -0.59
CA GLU A 8 -29.18 11.40 0.43
C GLU A 8 -29.07 9.98 -0.14
N ALA A 9 -29.97 9.62 -1.07
CA ALA A 9 -29.95 8.32 -1.73
C ALA A 9 -28.65 8.13 -2.54
N THR A 10 -28.14 9.21 -3.13
CA THR A 10 -26.87 9.20 -3.88
C THR A 10 -25.67 8.97 -2.95
N VAL A 11 -25.60 9.67 -1.81
CA VAL A 11 -24.51 9.50 -0.82
C VAL A 11 -24.48 8.07 -0.28
N ILE A 12 -25.65 7.51 0.06
CA ILE A 12 -25.75 6.13 0.58
C ILE A 12 -25.34 5.12 -0.50
N ARG A 13 -25.79 5.30 -1.74
CA ARG A 13 -25.41 4.41 -2.85
C ARG A 13 -23.90 4.41 -3.08
N SER A 14 -23.28 5.58 -3.20
CA SER A 14 -21.82 5.68 -3.37
C SER A 14 -21.08 5.05 -2.18
N TYR A 15 -21.58 5.19 -0.96
CA TYR A 15 -21.00 4.54 0.20
C TYR A 15 -21.08 3.01 0.12
N ILE A 16 -22.21 2.44 -0.33
CA ILE A 16 -22.36 1.00 -0.55
C ILE A 16 -21.41 0.52 -1.66
N GLU A 17 -21.28 1.27 -2.75
CA GLU A 17 -20.35 0.96 -3.84
C GLU A 17 -18.90 0.89 -3.33
N TRP A 18 -18.47 1.85 -2.50
CA TRP A 18 -17.15 1.79 -1.85
C TRP A 18 -17.01 0.56 -0.96
N MET A 19 -18.00 0.25 -0.12
CA MET A 19 -17.95 -0.93 0.75
C MET A 19 -17.81 -2.24 -0.05
N ILE A 20 -18.45 -2.34 -1.21
CA ILE A 20 -18.35 -3.54 -2.07
C ILE A 20 -16.96 -3.67 -2.69
N GLN A 21 -16.30 -2.55 -3.02
CA GLN A 21 -14.96 -2.56 -3.63
C GLN A 21 -13.84 -2.94 -2.65
N VAL A 22 -14.04 -2.71 -1.34
CA VAL A 22 -13.02 -3.05 -0.32
C VAL A 22 -12.80 -4.57 -0.26
N PRO A 23 -11.54 -5.07 -0.34
CA PRO A 23 -11.24 -6.49 -0.34
C PRO A 23 -11.29 -7.09 1.08
N TRP A 24 -12.49 -7.27 1.66
CA TRP A 24 -12.68 -7.77 3.03
C TRP A 24 -12.05 -9.15 3.29
N HIS A 25 -12.18 -10.07 2.33
CA HIS A 25 -11.73 -11.46 2.47
C HIS A 25 -10.64 -11.86 1.47
N GLN A 26 -10.34 -11.02 0.48
CA GLN A 26 -9.33 -11.31 -0.53
C GLN A 26 -7.93 -10.93 -0.03
N ARG A 27 -7.00 -11.89 -0.06
CA ARG A 27 -5.60 -11.66 0.32
C ARG A 27 -4.67 -12.18 -0.77
N SER A 28 -3.58 -11.45 -1.02
CA SER A 28 -2.54 -11.92 -1.92
C SER A 28 -1.73 -13.05 -1.26
N LYS A 29 -1.38 -14.09 -2.03
CA LYS A 29 -0.55 -15.19 -1.53
C LYS A 29 0.89 -14.70 -1.34
N VAL A 30 1.29 -14.55 -0.08
CA VAL A 30 2.63 -14.06 0.28
C VAL A 30 3.66 -15.17 0.08
N LYS A 31 4.75 -14.85 -0.64
CA LYS A 31 5.95 -15.68 -0.74
C LYS A 31 6.90 -15.33 0.39
N LYS A 32 7.42 -16.35 1.09
CA LYS A 32 8.38 -16.20 2.20
C LYS A 32 9.79 -16.68 1.83
N ASP A 33 10.05 -16.85 0.54
CA ASP A 33 11.33 -17.34 0.03
C ASP A 33 12.33 -16.18 -0.10
N ILE A 34 13.32 -16.17 0.78
CA ILE A 34 14.36 -15.13 0.85
C ILE A 34 15.34 -15.27 -0.32
N VAL A 35 15.65 -16.51 -0.74
CA VAL A 35 16.58 -16.77 -1.85
C VAL A 35 16.01 -16.21 -3.14
N LYS A 36 14.71 -16.46 -3.36
CA LYS A 36 14.00 -15.87 -4.50
C LYS A 36 13.91 -14.35 -4.40
N ALA A 37 13.72 -13.80 -3.21
CA ALA A 37 13.68 -12.36 -3.02
C ALA A 37 15.02 -11.69 -3.36
N GLN A 38 16.14 -12.31 -2.99
CA GLN A 38 17.48 -11.85 -3.35
C GLN A 38 17.68 -11.85 -4.87
N GLN A 39 17.35 -12.95 -5.54
CA GLN A 39 17.46 -13.04 -7.01
C GLN A 39 16.68 -11.94 -7.73
N VAL A 40 15.44 -11.65 -7.28
CA VAL A 40 14.63 -10.57 -7.85
C VAL A 40 15.28 -9.20 -7.62
N LEU A 41 15.77 -8.93 -6.41
CA LEU A 41 16.44 -7.66 -6.10
C LEU A 41 17.73 -7.49 -6.92
N ASP A 42 18.49 -8.57 -7.13
CA ASP A 42 19.73 -8.57 -7.90
C ASP A 42 19.49 -8.42 -9.41
N THR A 43 18.39 -8.97 -9.91
CA THR A 43 18.01 -8.83 -11.32
C THR A 43 17.50 -7.41 -11.61
N ASP A 44 16.69 -6.84 -10.73
CA ASP A 44 16.05 -5.55 -10.95
C ASP A 44 16.98 -4.35 -10.64
N HIS A 45 17.99 -4.54 -9.78
CA HIS A 45 18.87 -3.46 -9.33
C HIS A 45 20.33 -3.88 -9.36
N TYR A 46 21.17 -3.14 -10.09
CA TYR A 46 22.61 -3.35 -10.11
C TYR A 46 23.28 -2.74 -8.86
N GLY A 47 24.21 -3.46 -8.22
CA GLY A 47 24.90 -3.03 -7.00
C GLY A 47 23.99 -2.95 -5.77
N LEU A 48 24.17 -1.91 -4.94
CA LEU A 48 23.36 -1.65 -3.72
C LEU A 48 23.41 -2.78 -2.67
N ASP A 49 24.53 -3.49 -2.56
CA ASP A 49 24.65 -4.70 -1.73
C ASP A 49 24.20 -4.47 -0.28
N ARG A 50 24.67 -3.38 0.35
CA ARG A 50 24.28 -3.01 1.72
C ARG A 50 22.78 -2.76 1.89
N VAL A 51 22.14 -2.17 0.87
CA VAL A 51 20.70 -1.86 0.92
C VAL A 51 19.89 -3.14 0.73
N LYS A 52 20.28 -3.98 -0.23
CA LYS A 52 19.65 -5.28 -0.48
C LYS A 52 19.77 -6.20 0.72
N GLU A 53 20.95 -6.27 1.35
CA GLU A 53 21.18 -7.04 2.57
C GLU A 53 20.21 -6.60 3.68
N ARG A 54 20.06 -5.29 3.92
CA ARG A 54 19.12 -4.77 4.92
C ARG A 54 17.65 -5.07 4.60
N ILE A 55 17.28 -5.08 3.32
CA ILE A 55 15.94 -5.47 2.87
C ILE A 55 15.71 -6.98 3.14
N LEU A 56 16.70 -7.82 2.86
CA LEU A 56 16.62 -9.26 3.09
C LEU A 56 16.50 -9.57 4.59
N GLU A 57 17.25 -8.90 5.46
CA GLU A 57 17.11 -8.99 6.91
C GLU A 57 15.68 -8.66 7.37
N TYR A 58 15.13 -7.56 6.85
CA TYR A 58 13.75 -7.16 7.15
C TYR A 58 12.73 -8.24 6.74
N LEU A 59 12.88 -8.79 5.53
CA LEU A 59 12.03 -9.87 5.02
C LEU A 59 12.21 -11.16 5.82
N ALA A 60 13.42 -11.46 6.30
CA ALA A 60 13.70 -12.63 7.13
C ALA A 60 12.98 -12.55 8.48
N VAL A 61 12.93 -11.37 9.11
CA VAL A 61 12.16 -11.14 10.33
C VAL A 61 10.66 -11.31 10.05
N GLN A 62 10.15 -10.77 8.93
CA GLN A 62 8.75 -10.94 8.54
C GLN A 62 8.39 -12.40 8.20
N ALA A 63 9.32 -13.19 7.68
CA ALA A 63 9.05 -14.59 7.35
C ALA A 63 8.70 -15.42 8.61
N ARG A 64 9.36 -15.11 9.74
CA ARG A 64 9.18 -15.79 11.03
C ARG A 64 7.95 -15.32 11.81
N LEU A 65 7.52 -14.07 11.63
CA LEU A 65 6.40 -13.50 12.37
C LEU A 65 5.07 -13.60 11.59
N ASN A 66 4.00 -14.06 12.25
CA ASN A 66 2.65 -14.09 11.66
C ASN A 66 1.91 -12.74 11.72
N LYS A 67 2.39 -11.80 12.54
CA LYS A 67 1.88 -10.43 12.63
C LYS A 67 3.05 -9.46 12.53
N VAL A 68 2.92 -8.47 11.65
CA VAL A 68 3.91 -7.39 11.53
C VAL A 68 3.72 -6.43 12.71
N LYS A 69 4.30 -6.78 13.87
CA LYS A 69 4.48 -5.87 15.00
C LYS A 69 5.93 -5.39 15.02
N GLY A 70 6.37 -4.76 13.93
CA GLY A 70 7.75 -4.33 13.74
C GLY A 70 7.83 -2.98 13.03
N PRO A 71 9.03 -2.38 12.98
CA PRO A 71 9.24 -1.10 12.33
C PRO A 71 8.87 -1.15 10.84
N ILE A 72 8.48 0.01 10.29
CA ILE A 72 8.22 0.18 8.86
C ILE A 72 9.57 0.44 8.16
N LEU A 73 9.77 -0.17 6.98
CA LEU A 73 10.96 0.07 6.19
C LEU A 73 10.91 1.48 5.56
N CYS A 74 11.92 2.31 5.84
CA CYS A 74 12.08 3.63 5.24
C CYS A 74 13.36 3.67 4.39
N LEU A 75 13.22 4.07 3.11
CA LEU A 75 14.35 4.23 2.19
C LEU A 75 14.67 5.72 2.03
N VAL A 76 15.90 6.12 2.37
CA VAL A 76 16.35 7.53 2.35
C VAL A 76 17.53 7.68 1.37
N GLY A 77 17.59 8.82 0.68
CA GLY A 77 18.71 9.17 -0.20
C GLY A 77 18.34 10.31 -1.18
N PRO A 78 19.24 10.69 -2.10
CA PRO A 78 18.98 11.73 -3.10
C PRO A 78 17.88 11.32 -4.11
N PRO A 79 17.31 12.27 -4.88
CA PRO A 79 16.37 11.93 -5.95
C PRO A 79 17.06 11.07 -7.02
N GLY A 80 16.30 10.20 -7.70
CA GLY A 80 16.81 9.37 -8.81
C GLY A 80 17.46 8.04 -8.43
N VAL A 81 17.71 7.75 -7.14
CA VAL A 81 18.40 6.51 -6.69
C VAL A 81 17.53 5.23 -6.67
N GLY A 82 16.37 5.22 -7.34
CA GLY A 82 15.57 3.99 -7.45
C GLY A 82 14.77 3.57 -6.20
N LYS A 83 14.49 4.46 -5.25
CA LYS A 83 13.66 4.13 -4.06
C LYS A 83 12.28 3.55 -4.42
N THR A 84 11.66 4.11 -5.45
CA THR A 84 10.32 3.65 -5.90
C THR A 84 10.42 2.28 -6.57
N SER A 85 11.42 2.06 -7.42
CA SER A 85 11.64 0.78 -8.09
C SER A 85 12.02 -0.32 -7.10
N LEU A 86 12.82 -0.03 -6.08
CA LEU A 86 13.10 -0.97 -4.97
C LEU A 86 11.81 -1.43 -4.29
N GLY A 87 10.89 -0.51 -3.99
CA GLY A 87 9.58 -0.86 -3.42
C GLY A 87 8.76 -1.80 -4.33
N GLN A 88 8.83 -1.60 -5.64
CA GLN A 88 8.15 -2.45 -6.62
C GLN A 88 8.78 -3.85 -6.69
N SER A 89 10.11 -3.94 -6.68
CA SER A 89 10.83 -5.21 -6.64
C SER A 89 10.55 -6.00 -5.36
N ILE A 90 10.45 -5.33 -4.20
CA ILE A 90 10.05 -5.96 -2.93
C ILE A 90 8.61 -6.52 -3.03
N ALA A 91 7.68 -5.78 -3.63
CA ALA A 91 6.31 -6.26 -3.84
C ALA A 91 6.28 -7.49 -4.77
N ASN A 92 7.04 -7.46 -5.88
CA ASN A 92 7.17 -8.59 -6.81
C ASN A 92 7.78 -9.83 -6.14
N ALA A 93 8.86 -9.65 -5.38
CA ALA A 93 9.54 -10.70 -4.63
C ALA A 93 8.62 -11.37 -3.61
N THR A 94 7.86 -10.58 -2.85
CA THR A 94 6.93 -11.07 -1.81
C THR A 94 5.59 -11.54 -2.36
N GLY A 95 5.31 -11.33 -3.66
CA GLY A 95 4.04 -11.69 -4.29
C GLY A 95 2.86 -10.82 -3.84
N ARG A 96 3.12 -9.58 -3.41
CA ARG A 96 2.10 -8.62 -2.97
C ARG A 96 1.79 -7.64 -4.10
N LYS A 97 0.54 -7.17 -4.20
CA LYS A 97 0.18 -6.08 -5.12
C LYS A 97 0.92 -4.80 -4.71
N TYR A 98 1.52 -4.13 -5.68
CA TYR A 98 2.19 -2.85 -5.46
C TYR A 98 1.19 -1.70 -5.60
N VAL A 99 1.14 -0.82 -4.58
CA VAL A 99 0.35 0.42 -4.59
C VAL A 99 1.26 1.53 -4.08
N ARG A 100 1.20 2.69 -4.74
CA ARG A 100 1.99 3.87 -4.38
C ARG A 100 1.06 5.02 -4.01
N MET A 101 1.29 5.61 -2.84
CA MET A 101 0.63 6.84 -2.41
C MET A 101 1.70 7.94 -2.26
N ALA A 102 1.49 9.06 -2.93
CA ALA A 102 2.34 10.24 -2.76
C ALA A 102 1.89 11.02 -1.52
N LEU A 103 2.83 11.24 -0.59
CA LEU A 103 2.62 12.06 0.61
C LEU A 103 3.14 13.49 0.46
N GLY A 104 3.86 13.78 -0.63
CA GLY A 104 4.38 15.12 -0.89
C GLY A 104 3.26 16.13 -1.10
N GLY A 105 3.27 17.22 -0.35
CA GLY A 105 2.27 18.28 -0.44
C GLY A 105 0.93 17.99 0.25
N VAL A 106 0.79 16.85 0.92
CA VAL A 106 -0.39 16.56 1.76
C VAL A 106 -0.40 17.51 2.95
N ARG A 107 -1.50 18.26 3.10
CA ARG A 107 -1.66 19.26 4.15
C ARG A 107 -2.86 19.00 5.06
N ASP A 108 -3.80 18.18 4.59
CA ASP A 108 -5.04 17.87 5.31
C ASP A 108 -5.13 16.37 5.62
N GLU A 109 -5.59 16.07 6.84
CA GLU A 109 -5.90 14.72 7.29
C GLU A 109 -7.02 14.08 6.45
N ALA A 110 -7.94 14.89 5.93
CA ALA A 110 -9.03 14.43 5.08
C ALA A 110 -8.52 13.72 3.81
N GLU A 111 -7.34 14.05 3.30
CA GLU A 111 -6.76 13.35 2.15
C GLU A 111 -6.38 11.90 2.48
N ILE A 112 -6.04 11.60 3.74
CA ILE A 112 -5.65 10.27 4.18
C ILE A 112 -6.87 9.50 4.69
N ARG A 113 -7.70 10.13 5.54
CA ARG A 113 -8.83 9.46 6.23
C ARG A 113 -10.18 9.62 5.54
N GLY A 114 -10.35 10.66 4.73
CA GLY A 114 -11.64 11.02 4.13
C GLY A 114 -12.51 11.87 5.04
N HIS A 115 -13.67 12.26 4.51
CA HIS A 115 -14.64 13.09 5.22
C HIS A 115 -15.73 12.26 5.92
N ARG A 116 -16.40 12.87 6.91
CA ARG A 116 -17.63 12.28 7.46
C ARG A 116 -18.72 12.25 6.40
N LYS A 117 -19.54 11.19 6.39
CA LYS A 117 -20.65 10.99 5.43
C LYS A 117 -21.72 12.08 5.47
N THR A 118 -21.73 12.90 6.53
CA THR A 118 -22.66 14.02 6.72
C THR A 118 -22.35 15.20 5.79
N TYR A 119 -21.17 15.25 5.20
CA TYR A 119 -20.81 16.31 4.26
C TYR A 119 -21.32 15.98 2.85
N ILE A 120 -21.94 16.96 2.20
CA ILE A 120 -22.31 16.86 0.78
C ILE A 120 -21.01 16.70 -0.02
N GLY A 121 -20.91 15.61 -0.79
CA GLY A 121 -19.67 15.28 -1.54
C GLY A 121 -18.59 14.60 -0.70
N ALA A 122 -18.92 14.01 0.44
CA ALA A 122 -17.96 13.23 1.24
C ALA A 122 -17.34 12.09 0.44
N LEU A 123 -16.02 12.15 0.26
CA LEU A 123 -15.23 11.09 -0.36
C LEU A 123 -14.38 10.36 0.68
N PRO A 124 -14.13 9.05 0.49
CA PRO A 124 -13.14 8.34 1.28
C PRO A 124 -11.73 8.90 1.01
N GLY A 125 -10.84 8.75 1.99
CA GLY A 125 -9.44 9.12 1.84
C GLY A 125 -8.71 8.18 0.88
N LYS A 126 -7.50 8.55 0.48
CA LYS A 126 -6.69 7.82 -0.51
C LYS A 126 -6.28 6.40 -0.09
N LEU A 127 -6.52 5.99 1.16
CA LEU A 127 -6.12 4.70 1.71
C LEU A 127 -7.09 3.55 1.39
N ILE A 128 -8.35 3.86 1.06
CA ILE A 128 -9.43 2.89 0.81
C ILE A 128 -9.37 2.33 -0.60
#